data_AF-A0A358C5L3-F1
#
_entry.id   AF-A0A358C5L3-F1
#
_cell.length_a   1.000
_cell.length_b   1.000
_cell.length_c   1.000
_cell.angle_alpha   90.00
_cell.angle_beta   90.00
_cell.angle_gamma   90.00
#
_symmetry.space_group_name_H-M   'P 1'
#
loop_
_entity.id
_entity.type
_entity.pdbx_description
1 polymer ?
#
loop_
_entity_poly.entity_id
_entity_poly.type
_entity_poly.pdbx_seq_one_letter_code
_entity_poly.pdbx_strand_id
1 'polypeptide(L)'
;MLVKKPSAELAAQVEGDIEAMDRLIADVLTLARGFGHEAAQPVAVRELLADLVRTTPGAAERVQIEAADVTLAAPAGALRRILANLLENALRY
;
A
#
# COMPACT_ATOMS: atom_id res chain seq x y z
N MET A 1 -23.15 36.87 12.03
CA MET A 1 -23.14 35.51 11.44
C MET A 1 -22.13 34.67 12.20
N LEU A 2 -22.58 33.80 13.08
CA LEU A 2 -21.71 32.92 13.86
C LEU A 2 -21.34 31.72 12.96
N VAL A 3 -20.09 31.69 12.49
CA VAL A 3 -19.51 30.50 11.86
C VAL A 3 -19.43 29.43 12.96
N LYS A 4 -20.41 28.53 12.99
CA LYS A 4 -20.45 27.40 13.92
C LYS A 4 -19.20 26.55 13.65
N LYS A 5 -18.31 26.42 14.64
CA LYS A 5 -17.16 25.52 14.53
C LYS A 5 -17.69 24.12 14.17
N PRO A 6 -17.09 23.43 13.18
CA PRO A 6 -17.49 22.07 12.84
C PRO A 6 -17.40 21.19 14.08
N SER A 7 -18.35 20.26 14.24
CA SER A 7 -18.29 19.26 15.31
C SER A 7 -17.02 18.43 15.15
N ALA A 8 -16.50 17.90 16.25
CA ALA A 8 -15.31 17.04 16.22
C ALA A 8 -15.49 15.84 15.27
N GLU A 9 -16.70 15.30 15.18
CA GLU A 9 -17.07 14.24 14.23
C GLU A 9 -16.98 14.69 12.77
N LEU A 10 -17.47 15.89 12.45
CA LEU A 10 -17.38 16.43 11.09
C LEU A 10 -15.93 16.73 10.69
N ALA A 11 -15.11 17.19 11.64
CA ALA A 11 -13.68 17.39 11.41
C ALA A 11 -12.97 16.05 11.12
N ALA A 12 -13.20 15.03 11.94
CA ALA A 12 -12.61 13.70 11.75
C ALA A 12 -13.04 13.04 10.43
N GLN A 13 -14.31 13.22 10.03
CA GLN A 13 -14.81 12.73 8.75
C GLN A 13 -14.10 13.40 7.57
N VAL A 14 -13.98 14.73 7.60
CA VAL A 14 -13.28 15.47 6.54
C VAL A 14 -11.80 15.08 6.46
N GLU A 15 -11.15 14.84 7.61
CA GLU A 15 -9.76 14.38 7.67
C GLU A 15 -9.59 13.00 7.03
N GLY A 16 -10.49 12.05 7.33
CA GLY A 16 -10.51 10.73 6.68
C GLY A 16 -10.81 10.79 5.18
N ASP A 17 -11.68 11.70 4.75
CA ASP A 17 -11.98 11.93 3.33
C ASP A 17 -10.76 12.49 2.58
N ILE A 18 -10.01 13.40 3.20
CA ILE A 18 -8.75 13.95 2.65
C ILE A 18 -7.71 12.84 2.52
N GLU A 19 -7.52 11.99 3.53
CA GLU A 19 -6.60 10.85 3.46
C GLU A 19 -6.98 9.85 2.37
N ALA A 20 -8.29 9.67 2.12
CA ALA A 20 -8.78 8.83 1.03
C ALA A 20 -8.50 9.47 -0.34
N MET A 21 -8.68 10.78 -0.47
CA MET A 21 -8.35 11.54 -1.69
C MET A 21 -6.85 11.51 -1.97
N ASP A 22 -6.00 11.68 -0.96
CA ASP A 22 -4.53 11.63 -1.12
C ASP A 22 -4.07 10.25 -1.61
N ARG A 23 -4.68 9.17 -1.10
CA ARG A 23 -4.43 7.81 -1.60
C ARG A 23 -4.86 7.66 -3.06
N LEU A 24 -6.05 8.12 -3.42
CA LEU A 24 -6.53 8.05 -4.80
C LEU A 24 -5.67 8.87 -5.77
N ILE A 25 -5.22 10.06 -5.36
CA ILE A 25 -4.33 10.89 -6.16
C ILE A 25 -2.96 10.21 -6.31
N ALA A 26 -2.42 9.65 -5.23
CA ALA A 26 -1.17 8.91 -5.26
C ALA A 26 -1.27 7.70 -6.21
N ASP A 27 -2.39 6.98 -6.19
CA ASP A 27 -2.68 5.86 -7.09
C ASP A 27 -2.80 6.30 -8.55
N VAL A 28 -3.54 7.36 -8.85
CA VAL A 28 -3.70 7.88 -10.22
C VAL A 28 -2.38 8.41 -10.76
N LEU A 29 -1.63 9.17 -9.97
CA LEU A 29 -0.32 9.65 -10.36
C LEU A 29 0.69 8.50 -10.51
N THR A 30 0.55 7.47 -9.70
CA THR A 30 1.30 6.22 -9.82
C THR A 30 0.97 5.49 -11.12
N LEU A 31 -0.29 5.40 -11.50
CA LEU A 31 -0.72 4.83 -12.78
C LEU A 31 -0.22 5.66 -13.97
N ALA A 32 -0.36 6.98 -13.89
CA ALA A 32 0.11 7.92 -14.91
C ALA A 32 1.64 7.89 -15.09
N ARG A 33 2.40 7.64 -14.00
CA ARG A 33 3.86 7.44 -14.03
C ARG A 33 4.28 6.00 -14.34
N GLY A 34 3.38 5.03 -14.17
CA GLY A 34 3.74 3.64 -13.83
C GLY A 34 3.33 2.54 -14.81
N PHE A 35 2.88 2.89 -16.02
CA PHE A 35 3.22 2.06 -17.20
C PHE A 35 4.57 2.49 -17.82
N GLY A 36 5.33 3.36 -17.15
CA GLY A 36 6.68 3.74 -17.54
C GLY A 36 7.75 2.81 -16.99
N HIS A 37 8.19 1.84 -17.79
CA HIS A 37 9.58 1.35 -17.92
C HIS A 37 10.38 0.95 -16.67
N GLU A 38 9.79 0.44 -15.58
CA GLU A 38 10.63 -0.29 -14.61
C GLU A 38 11.10 -1.61 -15.25
N ALA A 39 12.41 -1.72 -15.47
CA ALA A 39 13.00 -2.92 -16.04
C ALA A 39 12.84 -4.11 -15.09
N ALA A 40 12.64 -5.30 -15.66
CA ALA A 40 12.63 -6.52 -14.87
C ALA A 40 14.00 -6.73 -14.23
N GLN A 41 14.01 -6.93 -12.92
CA GLN A 41 15.18 -7.26 -12.13
C GLN A 41 14.95 -8.57 -11.37
N PRO A 42 16.01 -9.31 -11.00
CA PRO A 42 15.88 -10.47 -10.14
C PRO A 42 15.33 -10.07 -8.77
N VAL A 43 14.22 -10.69 -8.35
CA VAL A 43 13.55 -10.45 -7.07
C VAL A 43 13.45 -11.77 -6.31
N ALA A 44 14.11 -11.86 -5.16
CA ALA A 44 13.93 -12.96 -4.22
C ALA A 44 12.54 -12.83 -3.54
N VAL A 45 11.63 -13.74 -3.89
CA VAL A 45 10.21 -13.62 -3.50
C VAL A 45 10.03 -13.73 -1.99
N ARG A 46 10.72 -14.67 -1.35
CA ARG A 46 10.63 -14.88 0.09
C ARG A 46 11.11 -13.66 0.88
N GLU A 47 12.18 -13.01 0.45
CA GLU A 47 12.70 -11.79 1.08
C GLU A 47 11.75 -10.61 0.89
N LEU A 48 11.21 -10.42 -0.32
CA LEU A 48 10.22 -9.37 -0.59
C LEU A 48 8.98 -9.50 0.32
N LEU A 49 8.45 -10.72 0.47
CA LEU A 49 7.29 -10.98 1.33
C LEU A 49 7.62 -10.73 2.80
N ALA A 50 8.79 -11.18 3.27
CA ALA A 50 9.23 -10.97 4.65
C ALA A 50 9.40 -9.47 4.96
N ASP A 51 9.95 -8.72 4.01
CA ASP A 51 10.07 -7.27 4.13
C ASP A 51 8.71 -6.58 4.20
N LEU A 52 7.76 -6.96 3.34
CA LEU A 52 6.41 -6.39 3.36
C LEU A 52 5.75 -6.60 4.72
N VAL A 53 5.74 -7.83 5.24
CA VAL A 53 5.18 -8.14 6.56
C VAL A 53 5.88 -7.36 7.68
N ARG A 54 7.21 -7.20 7.61
CA ARG A 54 7.97 -6.43 8.60
C ARG A 54 7.63 -4.94 8.56
N THR A 55 7.40 -4.38 7.37
CA THR A 55 7.15 -2.94 7.20
C THR A 55 5.68 -2.54 7.37
N THR A 56 4.74 -3.47 7.27
CA THR A 56 3.32 -3.19 7.41
C THR A 56 2.86 -3.36 8.86
N PRO A 57 2.36 -2.29 9.53
CA PRO A 57 1.89 -2.37 10.91
C PRO A 57 0.76 -3.39 11.10
N GLY A 58 0.87 -4.22 12.14
CA GLY A 58 -0.12 -5.25 12.46
C GLY A 58 -0.07 -6.50 11.57
N ALA A 59 0.83 -6.57 10.59
CA ALA A 59 0.97 -7.73 9.71
C ALA A 59 1.68 -8.91 10.41
N ALA A 60 2.72 -8.64 11.21
CA ALA A 60 3.57 -9.69 11.80
C ALA A 60 2.79 -10.76 12.61
N GLU A 61 1.74 -10.35 13.31
CA GLU A 61 0.91 -11.22 14.16
C GLU A 61 -0.21 -11.94 13.38
N ARG A 62 -0.51 -11.48 12.16
CA ARG A 62 -1.72 -11.84 11.40
C ARG A 62 -1.43 -12.50 10.05
N VAL A 63 -0.16 -12.59 9.65
CA VAL A 63 0.25 -13.04 8.32
C VAL A 63 1.22 -14.21 8.43
N GLN A 64 0.96 -15.26 7.66
CA GLN A 64 1.85 -16.40 7.46
C GLN A 64 2.46 -16.33 6.06
N ILE A 65 3.77 -16.53 5.96
CA ILE A 65 4.49 -16.54 4.68
C ILE A 65 4.81 -17.98 4.29
N GLU A 66 4.14 -18.45 3.23
CA GLU A 66 4.45 -19.73 2.57
C GLU A 66 4.91 -19.45 1.14
N ALA A 67 6.23 -19.53 0.91
CA ALA A 67 6.82 -19.28 -0.40
C ALA A 67 8.02 -20.18 -0.64
N ALA A 68 8.23 -20.69 -1.85
CA ALA A 68 9.50 -21.33 -2.18
C ALA A 68 10.64 -20.29 -2.17
N ASP A 69 11.88 -20.74 -2.00
CA ASP A 69 13.05 -19.89 -2.22
C ASP A 69 13.28 -19.74 -3.72
N VAL A 70 12.62 -18.73 -4.32
CA VAL A 70 12.58 -18.50 -5.76
C VAL A 70 12.88 -17.04 -6.08
N THR A 71 13.61 -16.87 -7.18
CA THR A 71 13.91 -15.56 -7.76
C THR A 71 13.12 -15.38 -9.06
N LEU A 72 12.42 -14.26 -9.19
CA LEU A 72 11.64 -13.92 -10.37
C LEU A 72 12.22 -12.69 -11.07
N ALA A 73 12.19 -12.64 -12.40
CA ALA A 73 12.48 -11.43 -13.14
C ALA A 73 11.20 -10.58 -13.21
N ALA A 74 11.16 -9.50 -12.43
CA ALA A 74 9.98 -8.64 -12.34
C ALA A 74 10.37 -7.17 -12.08
N PRO A 75 9.52 -6.20 -12.45
CA PRO A 75 9.67 -4.83 -11.97
C PRO A 75 9.39 -4.79 -10.46
N ALA A 76 10.44 -4.70 -9.65
CA ALA A 76 10.36 -4.93 -8.20
C ALA A 76 9.51 -3.88 -7.47
N GLY A 77 9.58 -2.62 -7.88
CA GLY A 77 8.78 -1.53 -7.33
C GLY A 77 7.29 -1.72 -7.61
N ALA A 78 6.94 -2.07 -8.85
CA ALA A 78 5.57 -2.41 -9.19
C ALA A 78 5.05 -3.62 -8.41
N LEU A 79 5.83 -4.70 -8.33
CA LEU A 79 5.48 -5.92 -7.60
C LEU A 79 5.29 -5.63 -6.11
N ARG A 80 6.21 -4.91 -5.48
CA ARG A 80 6.12 -4.49 -4.07
C ARG A 80 4.85 -3.70 -3.81
N ARG A 81 4.52 -2.73 -4.66
CA ARG A 81 3.32 -1.90 -4.51
C ARG A 81 2.04 -2.72 -4.59
N ILE A 82 1.94 -3.62 -5.57
CA ILE A 82 0.76 -4.50 -5.73
C ILE A 82 0.59 -5.34 -4.46
N LEU A 83 1.66 -5.99 -4.00
CA LEU A 83 1.59 -6.86 -2.82
C LEU A 83 1.30 -6.09 -1.53
N ALA A 84 1.87 -4.89 -1.36
CA ALA A 84 1.57 -3.99 -0.24
C ALA A 84 0.06 -3.64 -0.20
N ASN A 85 -0.50 -3.22 -1.33
CA ASN A 85 -1.92 -2.88 -1.42
C ASN A 85 -2.82 -4.08 -1.09
N LEU A 86 -2.47 -5.28 -1.57
CA LEU A 86 -3.21 -6.50 -1.24
C LEU A 86 -3.12 -6.84 0.24
N LEU A 87 -1.94 -6.72 0.84
CA LEU A 87 -1.72 -6.96 2.27
C LEU A 87 -2.50 -5.98 3.14
N GLU A 88 -2.43 -4.69 2.84
CA GLU A 88 -3.18 -3.65 3.57
C GLU A 88 -4.69 -3.89 3.51
N ASN A 89 -5.20 -4.27 2.34
CA ASN A 89 -6.61 -4.63 2.17
C ASN A 89 -6.99 -5.86 3.00
N ALA A 90 -6.18 -6.91 2.99
CA ALA A 90 -6.42 -8.13 3.77
C ALA A 90 -6.35 -7.91 5.30
N LEU A 91 -5.60 -6.90 5.76
CA LEU A 91 -5.56 -6.55 7.18
C LEU A 91 -6.76 -5.72 7.61
N ARG A 92 -7.33 -4.94 6.68
CA ARG A 92 -8.45 -4.04 6.90
C ARG A 92 -9.81 -4.75 6.87
N TYR A 93 -10.00 -5.72 5.96
CA TYR A 93 -11.26 -6.41 5.70
C TYR A 93 -11.20 -7.88 6.11
#